data_AF-A0AA86J182-F1
#
_entry.id   AF-A0AA86J182-F1
#
_cell.length_a   1.000
_cell.length_b   1.000
_cell.length_c   1.000
_cell.angle_alpha   90.00
_cell.angle_beta   90.00
_cell.angle_gamma   90.00
#
_symmetry.space_group_name_H-M   'P 1'
#
loop_
_entity.id
_entity.type
_entity.pdbx_description
1 polymer ?
#
loop_
_entity_poly.entity_id
_entity_poly.type
_entity_poly.pdbx_seq_one_letter_code
_entity_poly.pdbx_strand_id
1 'polypeptide(L)'
;MKKNPVELLTTREQVGLLFLLFLGADLCFIVLHTINSLTPVWNNPLLNIEKDAGYSEIYQYLKYFWASLLFFVIAVKTRTLAPTAWAFVFLFLLADDALGIHEKVGGVIARHLDFIPPWGLRLQDIGEVIYALCAALLLSIPLGLAYLQGDRRFRRSSHHLLQLVVLLACFGVLVDLLHMLVQTGWRLQFVLAVMEDGGEMVAVSALLIYTATLCLRKGEPPHYSPLAMLQLKNNATFSGSA
;
A
#
# COMPACT_ATOMS: atom_id res chain seq x y z
N MET A 1 44.48 17.70 6.57
CA MET A 1 43.04 17.64 6.25
C MET A 1 42.62 16.18 6.12
N LYS A 2 41.93 15.62 7.11
CA LYS A 2 41.31 14.29 6.99
C LYS A 2 40.04 14.46 6.14
N LYS A 3 39.96 13.78 4.99
CA LYS A 3 38.68 13.57 4.29
C LYS A 3 37.74 12.83 5.25
N ASN A 4 36.57 13.38 5.53
CA ASN A 4 35.51 12.66 6.22
C ASN A 4 35.05 11.49 5.32
N PRO A 5 35.16 10.22 5.75
CA PRO A 5 35.01 9.07 4.86
C PRO A 5 33.59 8.49 4.85
N VAL A 6 32.56 9.33 4.81
CA VAL A 6 31.19 8.87 4.53
C VAL A 6 30.58 9.82 3.51
N GLU A 7 30.75 9.51 2.23
CA GLU A 7 29.86 10.07 1.22
C GLU A 7 28.44 9.58 1.58
N LEU A 8 27.63 10.50 2.10
CA LEU A 8 26.23 10.21 2.40
C LEU A 8 25.53 9.85 1.09
N LEU A 9 24.87 8.70 1.06
CA LEU A 9 24.08 8.23 -0.08
C LEU A 9 23.13 9.35 -0.56
N THR A 10 23.05 9.52 -1.87
CA THR A 10 22.04 10.38 -2.51
C THR A 10 20.63 9.87 -2.19
N THR A 11 19.62 10.74 -2.25
CA THR A 11 18.22 10.33 -2.01
C THR A 11 17.78 9.18 -2.93
N ARG A 12 18.30 9.14 -4.16
CA ARG A 12 18.02 8.05 -5.11
C ARG A 12 18.61 6.74 -4.62
N GLU A 13 19.84 6.74 -4.13
CA GLU A 13 20.50 5.56 -3.58
C GLU A 13 19.84 5.09 -2.28
N GLN A 14 19.41 6.01 -1.41
CA GLN A 14 18.66 5.69 -0.20
C GLN A 14 17.34 4.99 -0.51
N VAL A 15 16.56 5.52 -1.48
CA VAL A 15 15.31 4.89 -1.92
C VAL A 15 15.59 3.54 -2.60
N GLY A 16 16.65 3.43 -3.40
CA GLY A 16 17.06 2.18 -4.02
C GLY A 16 17.43 1.11 -2.99
N LEU A 17 18.16 1.49 -1.94
CA LEU A 17 18.49 0.58 -0.85
C LEU A 17 17.24 0.13 -0.08
N LEU A 18 16.33 1.06 0.24
CA LEU A 18 15.05 0.70 0.87
C LEU A 18 14.26 -0.28 -0.02
N PHE A 19 14.22 -0.05 -1.33
CA PHE A 19 13.56 -0.93 -2.29
C PHE A 19 14.14 -2.35 -2.25
N LEU A 20 15.47 -2.47 -2.28
CA LEU A 20 16.15 -3.77 -2.20
C LEU A 20 15.89 -4.47 -0.87
N LEU A 21 15.81 -3.73 0.24
CA LEU A 21 15.55 -4.30 1.56
C LEU A 21 14.11 -4.82 1.69
N PHE A 22 13.11 -4.05 1.26
CA PHE A 22 11.70 -4.46 1.34
C PHE A 22 11.41 -5.66 0.42
N LEU A 23 11.83 -5.58 -0.86
CA LEU A 23 11.64 -6.71 -1.77
C LEU A 23 12.49 -7.93 -1.41
N GLY A 24 13.70 -7.71 -0.89
CA GLY A 24 14.54 -8.80 -0.39
C GLY A 24 13.86 -9.55 0.75
N ALA A 25 13.22 -8.83 1.68
CA ALA A 25 12.44 -9.45 2.75
C ALA A 25 11.20 -10.20 2.23
N ASP A 26 10.47 -9.63 1.26
CA ASP A 26 9.33 -10.32 0.63
C ASP A 26 9.78 -11.64 -0.02
N LEU A 27 10.86 -11.61 -0.79
CA LEU A 27 11.43 -12.81 -1.40
C LEU A 27 11.89 -13.83 -0.35
N CYS A 28 12.49 -13.38 0.75
CA CYS A 28 12.85 -14.27 1.85
C CYS A 28 11.62 -14.98 2.42
N PHE A 29 10.51 -14.27 2.68
CA PHE A 29 9.28 -14.91 3.16
C PHE A 29 8.70 -15.92 2.17
N ILE A 30 8.66 -15.58 0.88
CA ILE A 30 8.21 -16.49 -0.18
C ILE A 30 9.07 -17.76 -0.25
N VAL A 31 10.40 -17.61 -0.17
CA VAL A 31 11.34 -18.74 -0.15
C VAL A 31 11.17 -19.58 1.11
N LEU A 32 11.03 -18.96 2.28
CA LEU A 32 10.83 -19.66 3.54
C LEU A 32 9.51 -20.45 3.53
N HIS A 33 8.41 -19.86 3.06
CA HIS A 33 7.15 -20.56 2.84
C HIS A 33 7.35 -21.75 1.88
N THR A 34 8.00 -21.52 0.74
CA THR A 34 8.23 -22.60 -0.26
C THR A 34 8.99 -23.78 0.35
N ILE A 35 10.05 -23.51 1.12
CA ILE A 35 10.82 -24.57 1.80
C ILE A 35 9.96 -25.27 2.85
N ASN A 36 9.22 -24.52 3.66
CA ASN A 36 8.35 -25.06 4.72
C ASN A 36 7.19 -25.89 4.17
N SER A 37 6.65 -25.53 3.00
CA SER A 37 5.54 -26.23 2.34
C SER A 37 6.00 -27.46 1.56
N LEU A 38 7.21 -27.46 0.98
CA LEU A 38 7.74 -28.59 0.19
C LEU A 38 8.56 -29.58 1.00
N THR A 39 9.03 -29.18 2.19
CA THR A 39 9.88 -30.02 3.03
C THR A 39 9.44 -29.98 4.49
N PRO A 40 9.46 -31.12 5.22
CA PRO A 40 9.05 -31.16 6.62
C PRO A 40 10.12 -30.60 7.58
N VAL A 41 11.10 -29.82 7.09
CA VAL A 41 12.31 -29.46 7.84
C VAL A 41 11.99 -28.57 9.05
N TRP A 42 11.06 -27.64 8.91
CA TRP A 42 10.68 -26.71 9.98
C TRP A 42 9.29 -26.96 10.55
N ASN A 43 8.33 -27.33 9.69
CA ASN A 43 6.93 -27.56 10.06
C ASN A 43 6.37 -26.47 11.00
N ASN A 44 6.74 -25.22 10.73
CA ASN A 44 6.33 -24.07 11.53
C ASN A 44 5.24 -23.29 10.78
N PRO A 45 4.00 -23.26 11.27
CA PRO A 45 2.90 -22.54 10.63
C PRO A 45 3.16 -21.05 10.44
N LEU A 46 3.95 -20.42 11.33
CA LEU A 46 4.24 -18.98 11.27
C LEU A 46 5.13 -18.57 10.09
N LEU A 47 5.78 -19.54 9.44
CA LEU A 47 6.55 -19.32 8.21
C LEU A 47 5.71 -19.47 6.94
N ASN A 48 4.44 -19.89 7.07
CA ASN A 48 3.53 -19.89 5.94
C ASN A 48 3.08 -18.44 5.67
N ILE A 49 3.18 -17.99 4.42
CA ILE A 49 2.70 -16.66 4.00
C ILE A 49 1.17 -16.54 4.07
N GLU A 50 0.44 -17.64 3.89
CA GLU A 50 -1.03 -17.73 3.95
C GLU A 50 -1.57 -17.72 5.40
N LYS A 51 -0.68 -17.63 6.41
CA LYS A 51 -1.10 -17.81 7.81
C LYS A 51 -1.49 -16.48 8.43
N ASP A 52 -2.73 -16.39 8.91
CA ASP A 52 -3.16 -15.26 9.73
C ASP A 52 -2.32 -15.12 11.01
N ALA A 53 -2.03 -13.88 11.34
CA ALA A 53 -1.04 -13.39 12.29
C ALA A 53 0.36 -14.03 12.13
N GLY A 54 0.70 -14.48 10.92
CA GLY A 54 2.00 -15.03 10.55
C GLY A 54 3.09 -13.96 10.47
N TYR A 55 4.35 -14.37 10.35
CA TYR A 55 5.46 -13.41 10.30
C TYR A 55 5.42 -12.50 9.07
N SER A 56 4.99 -13.01 7.91
CA SER A 56 4.78 -12.25 6.67
C SER A 56 3.69 -11.20 6.83
N GLU A 57 2.59 -11.56 7.47
CA GLU A 57 1.43 -10.69 7.62
C GLU A 57 1.73 -9.55 8.62
N ILE A 58 2.37 -9.86 9.76
CA ILE A 58 2.87 -8.84 10.70
C ILE A 58 3.83 -7.87 10.00
N TYR A 59 4.64 -8.39 9.07
CA TYR A 59 5.51 -7.55 8.25
C TYR A 59 4.72 -6.64 7.29
N GLN A 60 3.64 -7.14 6.67
CA GLN A 60 2.69 -6.34 5.90
C GLN A 60 2.01 -5.25 6.74
N TYR A 61 1.56 -5.57 7.96
CA TYR A 61 0.99 -4.60 8.89
C TYR A 61 1.94 -3.43 9.14
N LEU A 62 3.22 -3.75 9.39
CA LEU A 62 4.24 -2.74 9.61
C LEU A 62 4.41 -1.84 8.37
N LYS A 63 4.31 -2.41 7.16
CA LYS A 63 4.38 -1.63 5.91
C LYS A 63 3.18 -0.67 5.77
N TYR A 64 1.96 -1.13 6.05
CA TYR A 64 0.77 -0.25 6.05
C TYR A 64 0.88 0.86 7.10
N PHE A 65 1.34 0.52 8.32
CA PHE A 65 1.57 1.49 9.39
C PHE A 65 2.55 2.59 8.95
N TRP A 66 3.70 2.22 8.39
CA TRP A 66 4.70 3.21 7.92
C TRP A 66 4.18 4.02 6.74
N ALA A 67 3.44 3.42 5.81
CA ALA A 67 2.82 4.16 4.70
C ALA A 67 1.87 5.23 5.24
N SER A 68 0.98 4.87 6.17
CA SER A 68 0.07 5.81 6.82
C SER A 68 0.81 6.95 7.53
N LEU A 69 1.82 6.62 8.34
CA LEU A 69 2.61 7.61 9.08
C LEU A 69 3.34 8.57 8.13
N LEU A 70 3.92 8.07 7.03
CA LEU A 70 4.59 8.90 6.04
C LEU A 70 3.63 9.88 5.36
N PHE A 71 2.37 9.51 5.11
CA PHE A 71 1.37 10.45 4.60
C PHE A 71 1.01 11.54 5.61
N PHE A 72 0.92 11.23 6.91
CA PHE A 72 0.80 12.27 7.93
C PHE A 72 2.01 13.21 7.94
N VAL A 73 3.23 12.68 7.80
CA VAL A 73 4.45 13.51 7.67
C VAL A 73 4.39 14.39 6.42
N ILE A 74 3.90 13.88 5.29
CA ILE A 74 3.72 14.67 4.06
C ILE A 74 2.68 15.78 4.28
N ALA A 75 1.57 15.51 4.97
CA ALA A 75 0.57 16.52 5.30
C ALA A 75 1.17 17.67 6.12
N VAL A 76 1.97 17.34 7.14
CA VAL A 76 2.68 18.33 7.97
C VAL A 76 3.70 19.13 7.15
N LYS A 77 4.53 18.46 6.33
CA LYS A 77 5.54 19.10 5.49
C LYS A 77 4.94 20.04 4.44
N THR A 78 3.83 19.65 3.84
CA THR A 78 3.16 20.42 2.78
C THR A 78 2.18 21.45 3.33
N ARG A 79 1.85 21.40 4.63
CA ARG A 79 0.80 22.22 5.27
C ARG A 79 -0.55 22.11 4.57
N THR A 80 -0.87 20.90 4.09
CA THR A 80 -2.15 20.60 3.45
C THR A 80 -2.75 19.35 4.08
N LEU A 81 -4.07 19.27 4.15
CA LEU A 81 -4.77 18.09 4.68
C LEU A 81 -4.98 17.00 3.61
N ALA A 82 -4.86 17.32 2.32
CA ALA A 82 -5.11 16.34 1.25
C ALA A 82 -4.35 14.99 1.41
N PRO A 83 -3.06 14.96 1.83
CA PRO A 83 -2.35 13.70 2.06
C PRO A 83 -2.93 12.83 3.17
N THR A 84 -3.68 13.39 4.13
CA THR A 84 -4.27 12.58 5.21
C THR A 84 -5.34 11.62 4.70
N ALA A 85 -5.96 11.89 3.56
CA ALA A 85 -6.90 10.95 2.94
C ALA A 85 -6.22 9.61 2.62
N TRP A 86 -5.01 9.63 2.05
CA TRP A 86 -4.23 8.40 1.84
C TRP A 86 -3.74 7.79 3.15
N ALA A 87 -3.40 8.61 4.16
CA ALA A 87 -3.05 8.09 5.48
C ALA A 87 -4.18 7.25 6.09
N PHE A 88 -5.43 7.71 5.96
CA PHE A 88 -6.61 6.98 6.41
C PHE A 88 -6.91 5.74 5.56
N VAL A 89 -6.64 5.76 4.25
CA VAL A 89 -6.73 4.54 3.42
C VAL A 89 -5.79 3.46 3.94
N PHE A 90 -4.50 3.77 4.17
CA PHE A 90 -3.56 2.77 4.70
C PHE A 90 -3.86 2.35 6.13
N LEU A 91 -4.39 3.26 6.95
CA LEU A 91 -4.83 2.91 8.30
C LEU A 91 -6.05 1.99 8.27
N PHE A 92 -6.98 2.23 7.34
CA PHE A 92 -8.12 1.34 7.11
C PHE A 92 -7.64 -0.04 6.67
N LEU A 93 -6.76 -0.13 5.65
CA LEU A 93 -6.22 -1.42 5.18
C LEU A 93 -5.52 -2.18 6.32
N LEU A 94 -4.70 -1.49 7.11
CA LEU A 94 -4.07 -2.08 8.30
C LEU A 94 -5.09 -2.63 9.29
N ALA A 95 -6.12 -1.85 9.62
CA ALA A 95 -7.12 -2.24 10.60
C ALA A 95 -8.03 -3.37 10.07
N ASP A 96 -8.33 -3.34 8.78
CA ASP A 96 -9.11 -4.35 8.09
C ASP A 96 -8.43 -5.72 8.17
N ASP A 97 -7.15 -5.76 7.77
CA ASP A 97 -6.29 -6.95 7.75
C ASP A 97 -6.05 -7.48 9.18
N ALA A 98 -5.50 -6.62 10.06
CA ALA A 98 -5.12 -7.02 11.42
C ALA A 98 -6.29 -7.44 12.32
N LEU A 99 -7.52 -7.04 11.99
CA LEU A 99 -8.71 -7.43 12.74
C LEU A 99 -9.59 -8.41 11.97
N GLY A 100 -9.21 -8.86 10.76
CA GLY A 100 -10.02 -9.71 9.89
C GLY A 100 -11.42 -9.14 9.67
N ILE A 101 -11.54 -7.83 9.44
CA ILE A 101 -12.84 -7.17 9.30
C ILE A 101 -13.53 -7.65 8.03
N HIS A 102 -12.79 -7.79 6.92
CA HIS A 102 -13.35 -8.29 5.66
C HIS A 102 -13.93 -9.69 5.81
N GLU A 103 -13.28 -10.60 6.54
CA GLU A 103 -13.82 -11.94 6.82
C GLU A 103 -15.09 -11.88 7.69
N LYS A 104 -15.06 -11.10 8.77
CA LYS A 104 -16.17 -11.02 9.73
C LYS A 104 -17.40 -10.38 9.10
N VAL A 105 -17.21 -9.25 8.42
CA VAL A 105 -18.30 -8.52 7.77
C VAL A 105 -18.76 -9.26 6.52
N GLY A 106 -17.84 -9.84 5.75
CA GLY A 106 -18.15 -10.73 4.63
C GLY A 106 -19.03 -11.89 5.07
N GLY A 107 -18.74 -12.51 6.21
CA GLY A 107 -19.57 -13.58 6.79
C GLY A 107 -20.90 -13.11 7.35
N VAL A 108 -21.01 -11.87 7.82
CA VAL A 108 -22.31 -11.26 8.14
C VAL A 108 -23.14 -11.09 6.87
N ILE A 109 -22.56 -10.55 5.79
CA ILE A 109 -23.23 -10.36 4.51
C ILE A 109 -23.68 -11.72 3.93
N ALA A 110 -22.78 -12.71 3.93
CA ALA A 110 -23.01 -14.06 3.42
C ALA A 110 -24.23 -14.74 4.06
N ARG A 111 -24.45 -14.55 5.37
CA ARG A 111 -25.62 -15.10 6.09
C ARG A 111 -26.97 -14.53 5.65
N HIS A 112 -26.96 -13.40 4.95
CA HIS A 112 -28.16 -12.78 4.38
C HIS A 112 -28.37 -13.09 2.90
N LEU A 113 -27.47 -13.88 2.29
CA LEU A 113 -27.59 -14.34 0.92
C LEU A 113 -28.23 -15.74 0.89
N ASP A 114 -29.23 -15.92 0.02
CA ASP A 114 -29.95 -17.20 -0.12
C ASP A 114 -29.92 -17.67 -1.58
N PHE A 115 -28.73 -18.10 -2.02
CA PHE A 115 -28.51 -18.72 -3.32
C PHE A 115 -27.32 -19.68 -3.26
N ILE A 116 -27.19 -20.54 -4.27
CA ILE A 116 -26.03 -21.42 -4.43
C ILE A 116 -25.02 -20.70 -5.34
N PRO A 117 -23.83 -20.31 -4.84
CA PRO A 117 -22.85 -19.64 -5.68
C PRO A 117 -22.40 -20.52 -6.84
N PRO A 118 -22.17 -19.93 -8.03
CA PRO A 118 -21.66 -20.68 -9.16
C PRO A 118 -20.21 -21.14 -8.91
N TRP A 119 -19.79 -22.16 -9.66
CA TRP A 119 -18.39 -22.60 -9.76
C TRP A 119 -17.72 -23.03 -8.45
N GLY A 120 -18.49 -23.44 -7.44
CA GLY A 120 -17.96 -23.97 -6.19
C GLY A 120 -17.49 -22.93 -5.17
N LEU A 121 -17.81 -21.65 -5.41
CA LEU A 121 -17.56 -20.58 -4.44
C LEU A 121 -18.41 -20.76 -3.18
N ARG A 122 -17.91 -20.22 -2.07
CA ARG A 122 -18.66 -20.11 -0.81
C ARG A 122 -19.41 -18.78 -0.80
N LEU A 123 -20.53 -18.74 -0.07
CA LEU A 123 -21.23 -17.47 0.16
C LEU A 123 -20.35 -16.46 0.91
N GLN A 124 -19.41 -16.95 1.72
CA GLN A 124 -18.38 -16.16 2.40
C GLN A 124 -17.58 -15.32 1.40
N ASP A 125 -17.02 -15.95 0.37
CA ASP A 125 -16.19 -15.30 -0.65
C ASP A 125 -16.98 -14.19 -1.37
N ILE A 126 -18.26 -14.44 -1.68
CA ILE A 126 -19.15 -13.41 -2.25
C ILE A 126 -19.36 -12.25 -1.26
N GLY A 127 -19.54 -12.56 0.03
CA GLY A 127 -19.68 -11.58 1.09
C GLY A 127 -18.44 -10.67 1.22
N GLU A 128 -17.24 -11.26 1.15
CA GLU A 128 -15.96 -10.55 1.19
C GLU A 128 -15.78 -9.63 -0.02
N VAL A 129 -16.14 -10.09 -1.23
CA VAL A 129 -16.13 -9.23 -2.43
C VAL A 129 -17.10 -8.06 -2.29
N ILE A 130 -18.32 -8.30 -1.79
CA ILE A 130 -19.30 -7.22 -1.54
C ILE A 130 -18.74 -6.24 -0.51
N TYR A 131 -18.14 -6.73 0.57
CA TYR A 131 -17.48 -5.89 1.57
C TYR A 131 -16.36 -5.03 0.95
N ALA A 132 -15.46 -5.63 0.18
CA ALA A 132 -14.35 -4.93 -0.48
C ALA A 132 -14.86 -3.81 -1.39
N LEU A 133 -15.93 -4.05 -2.16
CA LEU A 133 -16.58 -3.04 -2.99
C LEU A 133 -17.17 -1.89 -2.14
N CYS A 134 -17.82 -2.21 -1.03
CA CYS A 134 -18.39 -1.21 -0.13
C CYS A 134 -17.31 -0.36 0.55
N ALA A 135 -16.22 -0.99 1.00
CA ALA A 135 -15.06 -0.32 1.57
C ALA A 135 -14.39 0.60 0.54
N ALA A 136 -14.18 0.12 -0.70
CA ALA A 136 -13.63 0.93 -1.78
C ALA A 136 -14.49 2.17 -2.07
N LEU A 137 -15.82 2.00 -2.15
CA LEU A 137 -16.76 3.11 -2.34
C LEU A 137 -16.71 4.10 -1.17
N LEU A 138 -16.70 3.61 0.08
CA LEU A 138 -16.64 4.44 1.27
C LEU A 138 -15.35 5.28 1.30
N LEU A 139 -14.20 4.66 1.05
CA LEU A 139 -12.89 5.33 1.02
C LEU A 139 -12.74 6.29 -0.17
N SER A 140 -13.46 6.06 -1.26
CA SER A 140 -13.43 6.94 -2.43
C SER A 140 -13.97 8.35 -2.14
N ILE A 141 -14.86 8.50 -1.14
CA ILE A 141 -15.47 9.79 -0.79
C ILE A 141 -14.43 10.78 -0.25
N PRO A 142 -13.74 10.52 0.89
CA PRO A 142 -12.72 11.43 1.39
C PRO A 142 -11.55 11.59 0.41
N LEU A 143 -11.21 10.53 -0.33
CA LEU A 143 -10.15 10.57 -1.33
C LEU A 143 -10.52 11.47 -2.51
N GLY A 144 -11.76 11.41 -2.98
CA GLY A 144 -12.30 12.26 -4.04
C GLY A 144 -12.34 13.73 -3.62
N LEU A 145 -12.78 14.03 -2.40
CA LEU A 145 -12.75 15.40 -1.85
C LEU A 145 -11.32 15.93 -1.77
N ALA A 146 -10.38 15.13 -1.23
CA ALA A 146 -8.97 15.49 -1.18
C ALA A 146 -8.36 15.66 -2.59
N TYR A 147 -8.78 14.87 -3.57
CA TYR A 147 -8.33 14.96 -4.96
C TYR A 147 -8.81 16.26 -5.63
N LEU A 148 -10.06 16.65 -5.40
CA LEU A 148 -10.62 17.89 -5.92
C LEU A 148 -9.91 19.11 -5.32
N GLN A 149 -9.63 19.10 -4.02
CA GLN A 149 -8.94 20.18 -3.31
C GLN A 149 -7.42 20.19 -3.51
N GLY A 150 -6.83 19.03 -3.79
CA GLY A 150 -5.39 18.85 -3.90
C GLY A 150 -4.79 19.50 -5.15
N ASP A 151 -3.50 19.81 -5.06
CA ASP A 151 -2.73 20.39 -6.16
C ASP A 151 -2.44 19.35 -7.26
N ARG A 152 -1.89 19.81 -8.40
CA ARG A 152 -1.56 18.92 -9.53
C ARG A 152 -0.61 17.78 -9.13
N ARG A 153 0.28 18.02 -8.17
CA ARG A 153 1.26 17.05 -7.69
C ARG A 153 0.59 15.96 -6.85
N PHE A 154 -0.32 16.33 -5.95
CA PHE A 154 -1.14 15.41 -5.19
C PHE A 154 -1.97 14.54 -6.13
N ARG A 155 -2.68 15.14 -7.10
CA ARG A 155 -3.50 14.39 -8.07
C ARG A 155 -2.69 13.37 -8.85
N ARG A 156 -1.52 13.75 -9.37
CA ARG A 156 -0.61 12.81 -10.06
C ARG A 156 -0.15 11.69 -9.14
N SER A 157 0.14 12.01 -7.88
CA SER A 157 0.56 11.03 -6.90
C SER A 157 -0.56 10.05 -6.55
N SER A 158 -1.80 10.55 -6.44
CA SER A 158 -3.00 9.74 -6.20
C SER A 158 -3.30 8.78 -7.35
N HIS A 159 -3.03 9.14 -8.60
CA HIS A 159 -3.16 8.19 -9.73
C HIS A 159 -2.22 7.00 -9.58
N HIS A 160 -0.94 7.23 -9.28
CA HIS A 160 0.02 6.14 -9.08
C HIS A 160 -0.34 5.28 -7.86
N LEU A 161 -0.78 5.90 -6.76
CA LEU A 161 -1.23 5.17 -5.57
C LEU A 161 -2.48 4.34 -5.85
N LEU A 162 -3.45 4.89 -6.58
CA LEU A 162 -4.65 4.15 -6.97
C LEU A 162 -4.30 2.96 -7.87
N GLN A 163 -3.38 3.12 -8.82
CA GLN A 163 -2.90 2.01 -9.65
C GLN A 163 -2.25 0.90 -8.80
N LEU A 164 -1.46 1.27 -7.80
CA LEU A 164 -0.83 0.31 -6.89
C LEU A 164 -1.83 -0.35 -5.93
N VAL A 165 -2.88 0.36 -5.48
CA VAL A 165 -3.97 -0.22 -4.68
C VAL A 165 -4.83 -1.15 -5.53
N VAL A 166 -5.08 -0.81 -6.80
CA VAL A 166 -5.76 -1.72 -7.73
C VAL A 166 -4.91 -2.98 -7.98
N LEU A 167 -3.59 -2.83 -8.08
CA LEU A 167 -2.68 -3.98 -8.16
C LEU A 167 -2.74 -4.84 -6.90
N LEU A 168 -2.76 -4.23 -5.71
CA LEU A 168 -2.95 -4.94 -4.44
C LEU A 168 -4.28 -5.70 -4.42
N ALA A 169 -5.40 -5.04 -4.74
CA ALA A 169 -6.71 -5.67 -4.82
C ALA A 169 -6.80 -6.76 -5.91
N CYS A 170 -5.97 -6.68 -6.95
CA CYS A 170 -5.86 -7.75 -7.94
C CYS A 170 -5.31 -9.03 -7.31
N PHE A 171 -4.32 -8.94 -6.42
CA PHE A 171 -3.81 -10.12 -5.72
C PHE A 171 -4.80 -10.60 -4.65
N GLY A 172 -5.18 -9.72 -3.71
CA GLY A 172 -6.02 -10.09 -2.56
C GLY A 172 -7.51 -10.28 -2.81
N VAL A 173 -7.98 -10.11 -4.05
CA VAL A 173 -9.37 -10.39 -4.41
C VAL A 173 -9.43 -11.22 -5.68
N LEU A 174 -8.79 -10.77 -6.75
CA LEU A 174 -8.92 -11.48 -8.03
C LEU A 174 -8.12 -12.79 -8.07
N VAL A 175 -6.88 -12.79 -7.59
CA VAL A 175 -6.06 -14.01 -7.54
C VAL A 175 -6.59 -14.97 -6.48
N ASP A 176 -7.01 -14.47 -5.30
CA ASP A 176 -7.72 -15.26 -4.28
C ASP A 176 -8.98 -15.95 -4.84
N LEU A 177 -9.88 -15.21 -5.49
CA LEU A 177 -11.05 -15.80 -6.14
C LEU A 177 -10.66 -16.85 -7.18
N LEU A 178 -9.61 -16.61 -7.97
CA LEU A 178 -9.11 -17.59 -8.93
C LEU A 178 -8.54 -18.84 -8.23
N HIS A 179 -7.82 -18.66 -7.13
CA HIS A 179 -7.27 -19.72 -6.30
C HIS A 179 -8.38 -20.64 -5.78
N MET A 180 -9.49 -20.05 -5.30
CA MET A 180 -10.68 -20.79 -4.86
C MET A 180 -11.41 -21.51 -6.00
N LEU A 181 -11.49 -20.91 -7.19
CA LEU A 181 -12.16 -21.50 -8.35
C LEU A 181 -11.38 -22.68 -8.94
N VAL A 182 -10.05 -22.67 -8.85
CA VAL A 182 -9.19 -23.65 -9.53
C VAL A 182 -8.92 -24.86 -8.65
N GLN A 183 -9.90 -25.75 -8.46
CA GLN A 183 -9.75 -26.96 -7.62
C GLN A 183 -8.87 -28.09 -8.22
N THR A 184 -7.85 -27.75 -9.02
CA THR A 184 -7.07 -28.71 -9.81
C THR A 184 -5.62 -28.80 -9.34
N GLY A 185 -5.25 -29.90 -8.68
CA GLY A 185 -3.87 -30.31 -8.43
C GLY A 185 -3.07 -29.43 -7.46
N TRP A 186 -2.36 -30.05 -6.52
CA TRP A 186 -1.62 -29.36 -5.45
C TRP A 186 -0.59 -28.33 -5.96
N ARG A 187 0.01 -28.55 -7.15
CA ARG A 187 1.01 -27.64 -7.72
C ARG A 187 0.42 -26.30 -8.14
N LEU A 188 -0.76 -26.32 -8.75
CA LEU A 188 -1.39 -25.10 -9.24
C LEU A 188 -1.97 -24.29 -8.08
N GLN A 189 -2.58 -24.99 -7.11
CA GLN A 189 -2.98 -24.40 -5.83
C GLN A 189 -1.80 -23.71 -5.14
N PHE A 190 -0.67 -24.40 -4.98
CA PHE A 190 0.55 -23.83 -4.41
C PHE A 190 1.04 -22.58 -5.16
N VAL A 191 1.05 -22.61 -6.50
CA VAL A 191 1.47 -21.45 -7.29
C VAL A 191 0.50 -20.27 -7.12
N LEU A 192 -0.81 -20.54 -7.08
CA LEU A 192 -1.83 -19.51 -6.90
C LEU A 192 -1.72 -18.88 -5.51
N ALA A 193 -1.56 -19.68 -4.44
CA ALA A 193 -1.30 -19.18 -3.09
C ALA A 193 -0.06 -18.28 -3.01
N VAL A 194 1.06 -18.71 -3.62
CA VAL A 194 2.28 -17.89 -3.65
C VAL A 194 2.10 -16.62 -4.48
N MET A 195 1.32 -16.68 -5.57
CA MET A 195 1.02 -15.51 -6.40
C MET A 195 0.10 -14.52 -5.70
N GLU A 196 -0.87 -15.01 -4.92
CA GLU A 196 -1.80 -14.25 -4.11
C GLU A 196 -1.05 -13.49 -3.01
N ASP A 197 -0.63 -14.17 -1.95
CA ASP A 197 0.02 -13.54 -0.79
C ASP A 197 1.35 -12.89 -1.14
N GLY A 198 2.17 -13.58 -1.95
CA GLY A 198 3.45 -13.03 -2.39
C GLY A 198 3.29 -11.81 -3.27
N GLY A 199 2.23 -11.78 -4.10
CA GLY A 199 1.88 -10.63 -4.93
C GLY A 199 1.44 -9.42 -4.10
N GLU A 200 0.61 -9.66 -3.08
CA GLU A 200 0.24 -8.61 -2.12
C GLU A 200 1.45 -8.03 -1.40
N MET A 201 2.32 -8.88 -0.85
CA MET A 201 3.53 -8.45 -0.14
C MET A 201 4.36 -7.47 -0.97
N VAL A 202 4.59 -7.83 -2.25
CA VAL A 202 5.33 -7.00 -3.22
C VAL A 202 4.58 -5.71 -3.56
N ALA A 203 3.26 -5.77 -3.73
CA ALA A 203 2.43 -4.58 -3.99
C ALA A 203 2.48 -3.58 -2.83
N VAL A 204 2.39 -4.06 -1.58
CA VAL A 204 2.50 -3.23 -0.38
C VAL A 204 3.91 -2.65 -0.23
N SER A 205 4.96 -3.41 -0.55
CA SER A 205 6.33 -2.90 -0.61
C SER A 205 6.44 -1.76 -1.63
N ALA A 206 5.89 -1.92 -2.83
CA ALA A 206 5.89 -0.87 -3.86
C ALA A 206 5.12 0.39 -3.39
N LEU A 207 3.98 0.23 -2.73
CA LEU A 207 3.21 1.32 -2.11
C LEU A 207 4.04 2.10 -1.08
N LEU A 208 4.69 1.38 -0.16
CA LEU A 208 5.50 2.00 0.88
C LEU A 208 6.71 2.75 0.30
N ILE A 209 7.42 2.14 -0.64
CA ILE A 209 8.60 2.74 -1.28
C ILE A 209 8.20 3.99 -2.07
N TYR A 210 7.08 3.93 -2.80
CA TYR A 210 6.53 5.08 -3.51
C TYR A 210 6.21 6.22 -2.52
N THR A 211 5.56 5.90 -1.41
CA THR A 211 5.22 6.86 -0.35
C THR A 211 6.47 7.47 0.29
N ALA A 212 7.49 6.66 0.60
CA ALA A 212 8.78 7.13 1.10
C ALA A 212 9.45 8.08 0.11
N THR A 213 9.39 7.76 -1.19
CA THR A 213 9.90 8.64 -2.26
C THR A 213 9.19 9.98 -2.27
N LEU A 214 7.86 10.02 -2.11
CA LEU A 214 7.11 11.26 -2.01
C LEU A 214 7.53 12.09 -0.79
N CYS A 215 7.77 11.44 0.35
CA CYS A 215 8.17 12.08 1.61
C CYS A 215 9.61 12.65 1.57
N LEU A 216 10.51 12.00 0.83
CA LEU A 216 11.91 12.39 0.70
C LEU A 216 12.17 13.41 -0.41
N ARG A 217 11.25 13.56 -1.38
CA ARG A 217 11.37 14.60 -2.42
C ARG A 217 11.33 15.99 -1.78
N LYS A 218 12.45 16.71 -1.83
CA LYS A 218 12.49 18.14 -1.50
C LYS A 218 11.44 18.87 -2.35
N GLY A 219 10.64 19.73 -1.72
CA GLY A 219 9.67 20.56 -2.44
C GLY A 219 10.40 21.40 -3.47
N GLU A 220 9.99 21.34 -4.74
CA GLU A 220 10.22 22.49 -5.61
C GLU A 220 9.48 23.67 -4.97
N PRO A 221 10.09 24.86 -4.91
CA PRO A 221 9.41 26.03 -4.38
C PRO A 221 8.07 26.19 -5.10
N PRO A 222 7.03 26.69 -4.42
CA PRO A 222 5.74 26.93 -5.05
C PRO A 222 5.98 27.70 -6.34
N HIS A 223 5.41 27.20 -7.45
CA HIS A 223 5.52 27.86 -8.74
C HIS A 223 4.73 29.17 -8.64
N TYR A 224 5.41 30.23 -8.17
CA TYR A 224 4.86 31.57 -8.21
C TYR A 224 4.49 31.86 -9.66
N SER A 225 3.28 32.35 -9.89
CA SER A 225 2.94 32.89 -11.21
C SER A 225 3.96 33.99 -11.54
N PRO A 226 4.25 34.25 -12.84
CA PRO A 226 5.15 35.34 -13.22
C PRO A 226 4.75 36.69 -12.57
N LEU A 227 3.45 36.88 -12.33
CA LEU A 227 2.90 38.03 -11.60
C LEU A 227 3.27 38.06 -10.11
N ALA A 228 3.22 36.92 -9.41
CA ALA A 228 3.63 36.83 -8.00
C ALA A 228 5.15 37.03 -7.84
N MET A 229 5.96 36.57 -8.80
CA MET A 229 7.40 36.87 -8.85
C MET A 229 7.67 38.37 -9.06
N LEU A 230 6.91 39.04 -9.93
CA LEU A 230 7.02 40.48 -10.16
C LEU A 230 6.63 41.30 -8.92
N GLN A 231 5.59 40.90 -8.20
CA GLN A 231 5.18 41.57 -6.95
C GLN A 231 6.22 41.43 -5.83
N LEU A 232 6.82 40.24 -5.67
CA LEU A 232 7.91 40.04 -4.71
C LEU A 232 9.14 40.88 -5.06
N LYS A 233 9.46 40.98 -6.36
CA LYS A 233 10.59 41.78 -6.84
C LYS A 233 10.36 43.28 -6.63
N ASN A 234 9.15 43.77 -6.88
CA ASN A 234 8.79 45.18 -6.68
C ASN A 234 8.75 45.57 -5.19
N ASN A 235 8.30 44.67 -4.31
CA ASN A 235 8.28 44.93 -2.87
C ASN A 235 9.69 44.93 -2.25
N ALA A 236 10.60 44.08 -2.76
CA ALA A 236 12.00 44.07 -2.32
C ALA A 236 12.78 45.32 -2.77
N THR A 237 12.42 45.92 -3.90
CA THR A 237 13.03 47.18 -4.34
C THR A 237 12.53 48.40 -3.58
N PHE A 238 11.30 48.38 -3.04
CA PHE A 238 10.73 49.49 -2.27
C PHE A 238 11.23 49.56 -0.82
N SER A 239 11.74 48.46 -0.26
CA SER A 239 12.30 48.44 1.11
C SER A 239 13.78 48.81 1.20
N GLY A 240 14.45 49.08 0.07
CA GLY A 240 15.88 49.41 -0.01
C GLY A 240 16.19 50.90 -0.19
N SER A 241 15.18 51.77 -0.14
CA SER A 241 15.31 53.21 -0.41
C SER A 241 14.76 54.08 0.73
N ALA A 242 15.13 53.76 1.97
CA ALA A 242 14.91 54.61 3.15
C ALA A 242 16.20 54.66 3.98
#